data_AF-A0A957RC06-F1
#
_entry.id   AF-A0A957RC06-F1
#
_cell.length_a   1.000
_cell.length_b   1.000
_cell.length_c   1.000
_cell.angle_alpha   90.00
_cell.angle_beta   90.00
_cell.angle_gamma   90.00
#
_symmetry.space_group_name_H-M   'P 1'
#
loop_
_entity.id
_entity.type
_entity.pdbx_description
1 polymer ?
#
loop_
_entity_poly.entity_id
_entity_poly.type
_entity_poly.pdbx_seq_one_letter_code
_entity_poly.pdbx_strand_id
1 'polypeptide(L)'
;CDLLCLSGGVPLQLEIVQTAVARGIPLSNDSLLTMQLARARGLGPLVGITGSSGKTTTTTLVGEMVRASGATVHVGGNIGTPLIDRLGRIKPGEPIVLELSSFQLELFDATLAYGALDQVGPDVMAVLNITPNHLDRHGTMAAYAAAKLTVLRYMPAGATLVVSADDAVTAYLLDTPTLAPPVPS
;
A
#
# COMPACT_ATOMS: atom_id res chain seq x y z
N CYS A 1 -23.17 0.34 11.91
CA CYS A 1 -21.75 0.53 11.56
C CYS A 1 -21.68 0.30 10.06
N ASP A 2 -21.35 1.34 9.30
CA ASP A 2 -21.43 1.32 7.83
C ASP A 2 -20.05 1.11 7.19
N LEU A 3 -18.98 1.12 8.00
CA LEU A 3 -17.60 0.93 7.62
C LEU A 3 -16.79 0.46 8.84
N LEU A 4 -15.96 -0.57 8.70
CA LEU A 4 -15.02 -0.99 9.72
C LEU A 4 -13.58 -0.62 9.33
N CYS A 5 -12.99 0.33 10.05
CA CYS A 5 -11.60 0.75 9.85
C CYS A 5 -10.66 -0.09 10.73
N LEU A 6 -9.77 -0.86 10.11
CA LEU A 6 -8.79 -1.69 10.78
C LEU A 6 -7.46 -0.96 10.91
N SER A 7 -6.84 -1.05 12.08
CA SER A 7 -5.41 -0.73 12.21
C SER A 7 -4.59 -1.91 11.68
N GLY A 8 -3.36 -1.64 11.20
CA GLY A 8 -2.54 -2.65 10.51
C GLY A 8 -2.26 -3.92 11.34
N GLY A 9 -2.32 -3.86 12.66
CA GLY A 9 -2.12 -5.04 13.52
C GLY A 9 -3.33 -5.95 13.68
N VAL A 10 -4.52 -5.56 13.20
CA VAL A 10 -5.77 -6.29 13.46
C VAL A 10 -5.94 -7.45 12.46
N PRO A 11 -6.06 -8.71 12.93
CA PRO A 11 -6.27 -9.83 12.04
C PRO A 11 -7.63 -9.85 11.35
N LEU A 12 -7.66 -10.10 10.03
CA LEU A 12 -8.91 -10.28 9.29
C LEU A 12 -9.73 -11.46 9.81
N GLN A 13 -9.09 -12.46 10.42
CA GLN A 13 -9.72 -13.67 10.94
C GLN A 13 -10.44 -13.44 12.27
N LEU A 14 -10.30 -12.27 12.91
CA LEU A 14 -11.04 -11.98 14.14
C LEU A 14 -12.54 -12.03 13.90
N GLU A 15 -13.27 -12.57 14.86
CA GLU A 15 -14.72 -12.74 14.80
C GLU A 15 -15.46 -11.43 14.46
N ILE A 16 -15.01 -10.30 15.02
CA ILE A 16 -15.60 -8.98 14.74
C ILE A 16 -15.44 -8.57 13.27
N VAL A 17 -14.30 -8.89 12.66
CA VAL A 17 -14.04 -8.58 11.24
C VAL A 17 -14.84 -9.51 10.35
N GLN A 18 -14.83 -10.82 10.64
CA GLN A 18 -15.62 -11.80 9.90
C GLN A 18 -17.12 -11.52 9.97
N THR A 19 -17.62 -11.09 11.14
CA THR A 19 -19.02 -10.67 11.31
C THR A 19 -19.34 -9.43 10.49
N ALA A 20 -18.42 -8.47 10.41
CA ALA A 20 -18.60 -7.29 9.56
C ALA A 20 -18.69 -7.67 8.08
N VAL A 21 -17.75 -8.50 7.60
CA VAL A 21 -17.73 -8.99 6.21
C VAL A 21 -19.00 -9.80 5.89
N ALA A 22 -19.43 -10.70 6.77
CA ALA A 22 -20.66 -11.49 6.58
C ALA A 22 -21.93 -10.62 6.53
N ARG A 23 -21.91 -9.42 7.10
CA ARG A 23 -22.99 -8.44 7.04
C ARG A 23 -22.87 -7.48 5.86
N GLY A 24 -21.87 -7.65 4.99
CA GLY A 24 -21.58 -6.74 3.88
C GLY A 24 -21.07 -5.37 4.33
N ILE A 25 -20.53 -5.27 5.55
CA ILE A 25 -19.90 -4.03 6.04
C ILE A 25 -18.49 -3.97 5.43
N PRO A 26 -18.20 -2.95 4.61
CA PRO A 26 -16.89 -2.82 3.98
C PRO A 26 -15.80 -2.51 5.00
N LEU A 27 -14.58 -2.87 4.64
CA LEU A 27 -13.37 -2.67 5.42
C LEU A 27 -12.53 -1.54 4.84
N SER A 28 -11.81 -0.83 5.69
CA SER A 28 -10.77 0.09 5.25
C SER A 28 -9.66 0.21 6.27
N ASN A 29 -8.63 0.96 5.95
CA ASN A 29 -7.56 1.35 6.87
C ASN A 29 -7.08 2.76 6.53
N ASP A 30 -6.13 3.25 7.32
CA ASP A 30 -5.53 4.57 7.16
C ASP A 30 -4.96 4.80 5.75
N SER A 31 -4.30 3.80 5.18
CA SER A 31 -3.58 3.89 3.91
C SER A 31 -4.54 3.91 2.73
N LEU A 32 -5.54 3.03 2.73
CA LEU A 32 -6.59 2.99 1.72
C LEU A 32 -7.39 4.30 1.72
N LEU A 33 -7.85 4.75 2.89
CA LEU A 33 -8.54 6.04 3.01
C LEU A 33 -7.64 7.21 2.58
N THR A 34 -6.36 7.18 2.93
CA THR A 34 -5.41 8.23 2.53
C THR A 34 -5.30 8.32 1.01
N MET A 35 -5.13 7.19 0.32
CA MET A 35 -5.06 7.14 -1.13
C MET A 35 -6.37 7.57 -1.78
N GLN A 36 -7.51 7.07 -1.30
CA GLN A 36 -8.84 7.46 -1.80
C GLN A 36 -9.11 8.96 -1.68
N LEU A 37 -8.84 9.53 -0.51
CA LEU A 37 -9.03 10.95 -0.24
C LEU A 37 -8.05 11.81 -1.04
N ALA A 38 -6.81 11.35 -1.21
CA ALA A 38 -5.84 12.04 -2.05
C ALA A 38 -6.30 12.11 -3.51
N ARG A 39 -6.79 10.99 -4.07
CA ARG A 39 -7.35 10.95 -5.44
C ARG A 39 -8.57 11.83 -5.59
N ALA A 40 -9.54 11.71 -4.66
CA ALA A 40 -10.76 12.52 -4.69
C ALA A 40 -10.49 14.03 -4.61
N ARG A 41 -9.35 14.44 -4.04
CA ARG A 41 -8.94 15.84 -3.87
C ARG A 41 -7.87 16.31 -4.88
N GLY A 42 -7.42 15.45 -5.79
CA GLY A 42 -6.35 15.78 -6.73
C GLY A 42 -5.00 16.08 -6.06
N LEU A 43 -4.70 15.40 -4.95
CA LEU A 43 -3.42 15.49 -4.25
C LEU A 43 -2.39 14.52 -4.85
N GLY A 44 -1.11 14.74 -4.57
CA GLY A 44 -0.02 13.91 -5.05
C GLY A 44 0.93 14.68 -5.98
N PRO A 45 1.93 13.99 -6.56
CA PRO A 45 1.95 12.55 -6.83
C PRO A 45 2.06 11.65 -5.59
N LEU A 46 1.44 10.48 -5.65
CA LEU A 46 1.53 9.42 -4.64
C LEU A 46 2.70 8.49 -4.94
N VAL A 47 3.58 8.31 -3.96
CA VAL A 47 4.72 7.37 -4.00
C VAL A 47 4.52 6.32 -2.93
N GLY A 48 4.36 5.05 -3.30
CA GLY A 48 4.22 3.93 -2.38
C GLY A 48 5.48 3.10 -2.30
N ILE A 49 5.87 2.65 -1.11
CA ILE A 49 7.05 1.82 -0.88
C ILE A 49 6.66 0.63 -0.03
N THR A 50 6.81 -0.58 -0.56
CA THR A 50 6.63 -1.83 0.18
C THR A 50 7.82 -2.77 0.04
N GLY A 51 7.86 -3.78 0.90
CA GLY A 51 8.84 -4.85 0.92
C GLY A 51 8.82 -5.56 2.26
N SER A 52 9.54 -6.68 2.37
CA SER A 52 9.77 -7.34 3.67
C SER A 52 10.62 -6.44 4.56
N SER A 53 11.73 -5.91 4.03
CA SER A 53 12.71 -5.10 4.75
C SER A 53 13.12 -3.84 3.97
N GLY A 54 13.67 -2.85 4.67
CA GLY A 54 14.19 -1.61 4.07
C GLY A 54 13.16 -0.51 3.82
N LYS A 55 11.86 -0.80 3.99
CA LYS A 55 10.75 0.13 3.78
C LYS A 55 10.95 1.51 4.44
N THR A 56 11.21 1.54 5.74
CA THR A 56 11.32 2.78 6.52
C THR A 56 12.49 3.63 6.07
N THR A 57 13.65 3.00 5.88
CA THR A 57 14.85 3.68 5.39
C THR A 57 14.61 4.26 4.00
N THR A 58 14.09 3.47 3.06
CA THR A 58 13.82 3.94 1.69
C THR A 58 12.77 5.04 1.67
N THR A 59 11.68 4.90 2.43
CA THR A 59 10.63 5.92 2.55
C THR A 59 11.17 7.24 3.10
N THR A 60 12.02 7.16 4.12
CA THR A 60 12.68 8.33 4.68
C THR A 60 13.61 8.98 3.68
N LEU A 61 14.48 8.21 3.02
CA LEU A 61 15.43 8.73 2.02
C LEU A 61 14.72 9.36 0.83
N VAL A 62 13.64 8.76 0.31
CA VAL A 62 12.83 9.35 -0.76
C VAL A 62 12.22 10.67 -0.31
N GLY A 63 11.68 10.72 0.91
CA GLY A 63 11.20 11.96 1.51
C GLY A 63 12.29 13.04 1.58
N GLU A 64 13.48 12.72 2.08
CA GLU A 64 14.59 13.68 2.16
C GLU A 64 15.09 14.14 0.78
N MET A 65 15.18 13.25 -0.20
CA MET A 65 15.57 13.59 -1.56
C MET A 65 14.57 14.56 -2.22
N VAL A 66 13.27 14.35 -2.00
CA VAL A 66 12.24 15.26 -2.50
C VAL A 66 12.27 16.60 -1.76
N ARG A 67 12.54 16.64 -0.44
CA ARG A 67 12.75 17.92 0.27
C ARG A 67 13.97 18.67 -0.25
N ALA A 68 15.05 17.95 -0.52
CA ALA A 68 16.31 18.52 -1.01
C ALA A 68 16.16 19.15 -2.41
N SER A 69 15.16 18.75 -3.20
CA SER A 69 14.84 19.40 -4.48
C SER A 69 14.08 20.74 -4.33
N GLY A 70 13.74 21.13 -3.10
CA GLY A 70 12.97 22.32 -2.78
C GLY A 70 11.45 22.10 -2.78
N ALA A 71 10.98 20.87 -3.00
CA ALA A 71 9.56 20.54 -2.96
C ALA A 71 9.06 20.34 -1.52
N THR A 72 7.80 20.70 -1.28
CA THR A 72 7.09 20.32 -0.05
C THR A 72 6.58 18.90 -0.20
N VAL A 73 7.02 17.98 0.67
CA VAL A 73 6.66 16.55 0.63
C VAL A 73 6.16 16.06 1.97
N HIS A 74 5.19 15.17 1.89
CA HIS A 74 4.50 14.60 3.03
C HIS A 74 4.83 13.11 3.12
N VAL A 75 5.44 12.70 4.22
CA VAL A 75 5.86 11.31 4.43
C VAL A 75 4.96 10.68 5.50
N GLY A 76 4.44 9.48 5.24
CA GLY A 76 3.56 8.77 6.17
C GLY A 76 3.35 7.30 5.79
N GLY A 77 2.18 6.76 6.14
CA GLY A 77 1.85 5.34 5.98
C GLY A 77 2.15 4.57 7.27
N ASN A 78 2.79 3.40 7.17
CA ASN A 78 3.18 2.55 8.30
C ASN A 78 4.29 3.16 9.21
N ILE A 79 4.58 4.45 9.09
CA ILE A 79 5.62 5.15 9.87
C ILE A 79 5.10 6.46 10.43
N GLY A 80 5.51 6.78 11.66
CA GLY A 80 5.22 8.06 12.30
C GLY A 80 3.73 8.29 12.59
N THR A 81 3.25 9.51 12.35
CA THR A 81 1.85 9.88 12.55
C THR A 81 1.03 9.56 11.30
N PRO A 82 -0.18 8.99 11.42
CA PRO A 82 -1.06 8.75 10.28
C PRO A 82 -1.24 9.99 9.41
N LEU A 83 -1.05 9.83 8.10
CA LEU A 83 -1.10 10.96 7.18
C LEU A 83 -2.52 11.54 7.03
N ILE A 84 -3.54 10.73 7.32
CA ILE A 84 -4.94 11.10 7.20
C ILE A 84 -5.29 12.37 7.99
N ASP A 85 -4.67 12.57 9.15
CA ASP A 85 -4.88 13.74 10.02
C ASP A 85 -4.37 15.06 9.39
N ARG A 86 -3.50 14.95 8.38
CA ARG A 86 -2.83 16.10 7.74
C ARG A 86 -3.24 16.30 6.29
N LEU A 87 -4.01 15.39 5.70
CA LEU A 87 -4.48 15.48 4.30
C LEU A 87 -5.18 16.80 3.98
N GLY A 88 -5.91 17.40 4.93
CA GLY A 88 -6.56 18.70 4.73
C GLY A 88 -5.61 19.89 4.56
N ARG A 89 -4.31 19.70 4.81
CA ARG A 89 -3.27 20.74 4.70
C ARG A 89 -2.38 20.56 3.49
N ILE A 90 -2.46 19.41 2.82
CA ILE A 90 -1.66 19.09 1.64
C ILE A 90 -2.26 19.81 0.44
N LYS A 91 -1.41 20.45 -0.36
CA LYS A 91 -1.83 21.14 -1.59
C LYS A 91 -1.72 20.21 -2.80
N PRO A 92 -2.55 20.40 -3.84
CA PRO A 92 -2.36 19.71 -5.12
C PRO A 92 -0.93 19.88 -5.64
N GLY A 93 -0.34 18.81 -6.16
CA GLY A 93 1.04 18.80 -6.66
C GLY A 93 2.12 18.51 -5.61
N GLU A 94 1.81 18.58 -4.31
CA GLU A 94 2.77 18.22 -3.26
C GLU A 94 2.90 16.69 -3.14
N PRO A 95 4.12 16.12 -3.29
CA PRO A 95 4.30 14.68 -3.23
C PRO A 95 3.92 14.08 -1.88
N ILE A 96 3.34 12.89 -1.92
CA ILE A 96 2.98 12.09 -0.75
C ILE A 96 3.72 10.76 -0.84
N VAL A 97 4.62 10.49 0.11
CA VAL A 97 5.42 9.26 0.18
C VAL A 97 4.90 8.38 1.30
N LEU A 98 4.43 7.18 0.95
CA LEU A 98 3.78 6.24 1.85
C LEU A 98 4.63 4.98 2.01
N GLU A 99 4.98 4.66 3.26
CA GLU A 99 5.38 3.31 3.61
C GLU A 99 4.14 2.41 3.69
N LEU A 100 4.14 1.29 2.98
CA LEU A 100 3.01 0.37 2.90
C LEU A 100 3.38 -1.02 3.41
N SER A 101 2.73 -1.46 4.49
CA SER A 101 2.87 -2.83 5.02
C SER A 101 2.00 -3.83 4.24
N SER A 102 2.28 -5.14 4.37
CA SER A 102 1.38 -6.16 3.79
C SER A 102 -0.01 -6.13 4.43
N PHE A 103 -0.11 -5.80 5.72
CA PHE A 103 -1.39 -5.72 6.43
C PHE A 103 -2.26 -4.54 5.98
N GLN A 104 -1.63 -3.45 5.51
CA GLN A 104 -2.39 -2.36 4.92
C GLN A 104 -2.83 -2.69 3.49
N LEU A 105 -1.96 -3.35 2.74
CA LEU A 105 -2.22 -3.67 1.34
C LEU A 105 -3.18 -4.84 1.15
N GLU A 106 -3.30 -5.78 2.10
CA GLU A 106 -4.27 -6.89 2.02
C GLU A 106 -5.74 -6.41 1.94
N LEU A 107 -6.04 -5.18 2.36
CA LEU A 107 -7.38 -4.58 2.22
C LEU A 107 -7.65 -3.97 0.84
N PHE A 108 -6.69 -3.96 -0.07
CA PHE A 108 -6.90 -3.62 -1.47
C PHE A 108 -7.50 -4.82 -2.20
N ASP A 109 -8.71 -5.19 -1.79
CA ASP A 109 -9.52 -6.28 -2.30
C ASP A 109 -10.90 -5.73 -2.62
N ALA A 110 -11.33 -5.80 -3.89
CA ALA A 110 -12.60 -5.24 -4.34
C ALA A 110 -13.85 -5.87 -3.69
N THR A 111 -13.70 -7.03 -3.03
CA THR A 111 -14.78 -7.71 -2.31
C THR A 111 -14.90 -7.25 -0.86
N LEU A 112 -13.86 -6.63 -0.30
CA LEU A 112 -13.78 -6.20 1.09
C LEU A 112 -13.73 -4.68 1.23
N ALA A 113 -13.04 -4.01 0.31
CA ALA A 113 -12.67 -2.61 0.43
C ALA A 113 -13.88 -1.68 0.40
N TYR A 114 -13.81 -0.65 1.23
CA TYR A 114 -14.71 0.49 1.14
C TYR A 114 -14.44 1.32 -0.10
N GLY A 115 -15.45 1.54 -0.93
CA GLY A 115 -15.36 2.41 -2.11
C GLY A 115 -14.66 1.78 -3.31
N ALA A 116 -14.60 2.53 -4.41
CA ALA A 116 -13.92 2.07 -5.62
C ALA A 116 -12.39 2.04 -5.42
N LEU A 117 -11.76 1.02 -6.00
CA LEU A 117 -10.30 0.88 -6.00
C LEU A 117 -9.66 1.32 -7.33
N ASP A 118 -10.45 1.53 -8.38
CA ASP A 118 -9.92 1.89 -9.69
C ASP A 118 -9.04 3.13 -9.63
N GLN A 119 -7.78 2.99 -10.08
CA GLN A 119 -6.78 4.05 -10.13
C GLN A 119 -6.43 4.70 -8.77
N VAL A 120 -6.77 4.03 -7.66
CA VAL A 120 -6.52 4.56 -6.31
C VAL A 120 -5.07 4.41 -5.86
N GLY A 121 -4.34 3.44 -6.42
CA GLY A 121 -2.97 3.10 -6.04
C GLY A 121 -1.96 4.21 -6.37
N PRO A 122 -0.68 4.04 -5.99
CA PRO A 122 0.36 5.06 -6.17
C PRO A 122 0.68 5.39 -7.63
N ASP A 123 1.11 6.63 -7.90
CA ASP A 123 1.67 7.04 -9.20
C ASP A 123 3.08 6.44 -9.42
N VAL A 124 3.81 6.22 -8.33
CA VAL A 124 5.07 5.46 -8.32
C VAL A 124 4.99 4.42 -7.20
N MET A 125 5.20 3.15 -7.51
CA MET A 125 5.23 2.07 -6.52
C MET A 125 6.58 1.38 -6.53
N ALA A 126 7.25 1.32 -5.39
CA ALA A 126 8.47 0.56 -5.19
C ALA A 126 8.19 -0.73 -4.41
N VAL A 127 8.59 -1.88 -4.96
CA VAL A 127 8.58 -3.18 -4.27
C VAL A 127 10.03 -3.63 -4.08
N LEU A 128 10.53 -3.50 -2.85
CA LEU A 128 11.97 -3.61 -2.56
C LEU A 128 12.47 -5.06 -2.53
N ASN A 129 11.69 -5.96 -1.93
CA ASN A 129 12.02 -7.38 -1.74
C ASN A 129 10.80 -8.12 -1.17
N ILE A 130 10.70 -9.42 -1.42
CA ILE A 130 9.65 -10.30 -0.87
C ILE A 130 10.31 -11.56 -0.31
N THR A 131 10.82 -11.43 0.91
CA THR A 131 11.42 -12.55 1.68
C THR A 131 10.51 -12.98 2.83
N PRO A 132 10.66 -14.22 3.37
CA PRO A 132 9.82 -14.72 4.46
C PRO A 132 9.71 -13.77 5.64
N ASN A 133 8.49 -13.31 5.89
CA ASN A 133 8.12 -12.46 7.01
C ASN A 133 6.61 -12.56 7.24
N HIS A 134 6.15 -12.37 8.48
CA HIS A 134 4.73 -12.37 8.86
C HIS A 134 3.93 -13.58 8.35
N LEU A 135 4.54 -14.77 8.27
CA LEU A 135 3.86 -16.00 7.83
C LEU A 135 2.85 -16.51 8.86
N ASP A 136 3.02 -16.15 10.13
CA ASP A 136 2.01 -16.29 11.18
C ASP A 136 0.70 -15.56 10.85
N ARG A 137 0.78 -14.44 10.11
CA ARG A 137 -0.37 -13.68 9.63
C ARG A 137 -0.93 -14.24 8.32
N HIS A 138 -0.07 -14.45 7.33
CA HIS A 138 -0.46 -14.70 5.94
C HIS A 138 -0.54 -16.19 5.59
N GLY A 139 -0.03 -17.07 6.45
CA GLY A 139 -0.02 -18.53 6.28
C GLY A 139 1.02 -19.03 5.30
N THR A 140 1.09 -18.44 4.10
CA THR A 140 2.02 -18.86 3.03
C THR A 140 2.79 -17.69 2.46
N MET A 141 3.96 -17.97 1.87
CA MET A 141 4.71 -16.98 1.10
C MET A 141 3.89 -16.40 -0.05
N ALA A 142 3.01 -17.20 -0.64
CA ALA A 142 2.20 -16.79 -1.80
C ALA A 142 1.14 -15.77 -1.40
N ALA A 143 0.44 -16.03 -0.29
CA ALA A 143 -0.52 -15.08 0.27
C ALA A 143 0.17 -13.78 0.71
N TYR A 144 1.35 -13.88 1.34
CA TYR A 144 2.13 -12.71 1.75
C TYR A 144 2.58 -11.84 0.56
N ALA A 145 3.10 -12.48 -0.50
CA ALA A 145 3.47 -11.80 -1.73
C ALA A 145 2.24 -11.16 -2.39
N ALA A 146 1.13 -11.90 -2.51
CA ALA A 146 -0.12 -11.39 -3.08
C ALA A 146 -0.65 -10.17 -2.32
N ALA A 147 -0.61 -10.20 -0.98
CA ALA A 147 -0.99 -9.07 -0.14
C ALA A 147 -0.16 -7.81 -0.44
N LYS A 148 1.14 -7.93 -0.71
CA LYS A 148 1.98 -6.78 -1.06
C LYS A 148 1.77 -6.27 -2.48
N LEU A 149 1.42 -7.15 -3.40
CA LEU A 149 1.35 -6.86 -4.82
C LEU A 149 -0.06 -6.47 -5.29
N THR A 150 -1.09 -6.71 -4.49
CA THR A 150 -2.48 -6.42 -4.90
C THR A 150 -2.70 -4.96 -5.28
N VAL A 151 -2.01 -4.00 -4.62
CA VAL A 151 -2.11 -2.56 -4.92
C VAL A 151 -1.75 -2.21 -6.36
N LEU A 152 -0.89 -3.02 -6.99
CA LEU A 152 -0.47 -2.81 -8.37
C LEU A 152 -1.63 -2.95 -9.36
N ARG A 153 -2.72 -3.68 -9.01
CA ARG A 153 -3.96 -3.79 -9.82
C ARG A 153 -4.64 -2.44 -10.01
N TYR A 154 -4.38 -1.54 -9.09
CA TYR A 154 -5.14 -0.31 -8.89
C TYR A 154 -4.30 0.93 -9.14
N MET A 155 -3.08 0.79 -9.66
CA MET A 155 -2.26 1.92 -10.07
C MET A 155 -2.91 2.62 -11.27
N PRO A 156 -2.82 3.96 -11.37
CA PRO A 156 -3.36 4.70 -12.50
C PRO A 156 -2.58 4.41 -13.79
N ALA A 157 -3.19 4.72 -14.93
CA ALA A 157 -2.51 4.63 -16.22
C ALA A 157 -1.27 5.57 -16.24
N GLY A 158 -0.15 5.06 -16.74
CA GLY A 158 1.12 5.79 -16.77
C GLY A 158 1.89 5.78 -15.45
N ALA A 159 1.44 5.05 -14.44
CA ALA A 159 2.18 4.88 -13.19
C ALA A 159 3.49 4.10 -13.39
N THR A 160 4.46 4.36 -12.52
CA THR A 160 5.79 3.73 -12.56
C THR A 160 5.92 2.65 -11.50
N LEU A 161 6.35 1.45 -11.89
CA LEU A 161 6.73 0.38 -10.96
C LEU A 161 8.26 0.30 -10.88
N VAL A 162 8.80 0.34 -9.66
CA VAL A 162 10.23 0.16 -9.36
C VAL A 162 10.39 -1.12 -8.56
N VAL A 163 11.24 -2.03 -9.05
CA VAL A 163 11.47 -3.33 -8.41
C VAL A 163 12.96 -3.60 -8.26
N SER A 164 13.31 -4.44 -7.29
CA SER A 164 14.66 -4.97 -7.19
C SER A 164 14.86 -6.10 -8.20
N ALA A 165 15.91 -6.02 -9.02
CA ALA A 165 16.30 -7.12 -9.90
C ALA A 165 17.02 -8.26 -9.14
N ASP A 166 17.50 -7.98 -7.93
CA ASP A 166 18.26 -8.94 -7.10
C ASP A 166 17.34 -9.85 -6.25
N ASP A 167 16.03 -9.58 -6.20
CA ASP A 167 15.03 -10.41 -5.52
C ASP A 167 14.17 -11.13 -6.55
N ALA A 168 14.13 -12.47 -6.50
CA ALA A 168 13.48 -13.29 -7.52
C ALA A 168 11.99 -12.98 -7.72
N VAL A 169 11.27 -12.67 -6.64
CA VAL A 169 9.83 -12.38 -6.69
C VAL A 169 9.60 -11.01 -7.34
N THR A 170 10.38 -10.00 -6.97
CA THR A 170 10.23 -8.66 -7.55
C THR A 170 10.82 -8.57 -8.96
N ALA A 171 11.88 -9.31 -9.26
CA ALA A 171 12.46 -9.41 -10.60
C ALA A 171 11.47 -10.02 -11.61
N TYR A 172 10.67 -11.00 -11.19
CA TYR A 172 9.62 -11.58 -12.05
C TYR A 172 8.61 -10.54 -12.56
N LEU A 173 8.38 -9.46 -11.80
CA LEU A 173 7.47 -8.38 -12.19
C LEU A 173 8.00 -7.54 -13.36
N LEU A 174 9.30 -7.62 -13.67
CA LEU A 174 9.89 -6.97 -14.85
C LEU A 174 9.44 -7.63 -16.15
N ASP A 175 9.40 -8.97 -16.16
CA ASP A 175 9.10 -9.76 -17.35
C ASP A 175 7.60 -10.02 -17.50
N THR A 176 6.88 -10.05 -16.37
CA THR A 176 5.46 -10.32 -16.35
C THR A 176 4.75 -9.28 -15.46
N PRO A 177 4.07 -8.27 -16.04
CA PRO A 177 3.27 -7.33 -15.25
C PRO A 177 2.02 -7.98 -14.61
N THR A 178 1.89 -9.32 -14.66
CA THR A 178 0.83 -10.07 -14.00
C THR A 178 1.12 -10.23 -12.51
N LEU A 179 0.10 -9.94 -11.70
CA LEU A 179 0.17 -9.77 -10.24
C LEU A 179 0.09 -11.08 -9.45
N ALA A 180 0.57 -12.15 -10.06
CA ALA A 180 0.68 -13.46 -9.46
C ALA A 180 2.09 -13.98 -9.75
N PRO A 181 3.12 -13.54 -8.99
CA PRO A 181 4.46 -14.06 -9.19
C PRO A 181 4.52 -15.55 -8.88
N PRO A 182 5.41 -16.32 -9.53
CA PRO A 182 5.73 -17.68 -9.13
C PRO A 182 6.39 -17.59 -7.76
N VAL A 183 5.66 -18.00 -6.73
CA VAL A 183 6.20 -17.98 -5.37
C VAL A 183 6.99 -19.27 -5.18
N PRO A 184 8.25 -19.22 -4.70
CA PRO A 184 8.99 -20.42 -4.37
C PRO A 184 8.28 -21.19 -3.25
N SER A 185 8.17 -22.51 -3.43
CA SER A 185 7.63 -23.48 -2.48
C SER A 185 8.32 -23.43 -1.12
#